data_AF-A0AAN8HN52-F1
#
_entry.id   AF-A0AAN8HN52-F1
#
_cell.length_a   1.000
_cell.length_b   1.000
_cell.length_c   1.000
_cell.angle_alpha   90.00
_cell.angle_beta   90.00
_cell.angle_gamma   90.00
#
_symmetry.space_group_name_H-M   'P 1'
#
loop_
_entity.id
_entity.type
_entity.pdbx_description
1 polymer ?
#
loop_
_entity_poly.entity_id
_entity_poly.type
_entity_poly.pdbx_seq_one_letter_code
_entity_poly.pdbx_strand_id
1 'polypeptide(L)'
;MYIIFFTLLLLINRHKIERGLDEAVHQIILQFGADRREDRLMDRIQHSEKCCGSMGPADWLKNSYIISLNLTNPDVLPCSCFDSHLQGNSSWCSNLSQLTPPHSWGNGSYEQGCKQQVSDWLQENALTVIGMDLSLVLIQMMQMALTVQLYQAFGRRAGLKGVSPLEEEEEKRRRRRRRRRRRRRRRSPASRTMPSRFLITSTWVITMTTRTTIINP
;
A
#
# COMPACT_ATOMS: atom_id res chain seq x y z
N MET A 1 -2.59 7.91 -4.74
CA MET A 1 -3.77 8.71 -4.33
C MET A 1 -3.85 8.86 -2.81
N TYR A 2 -3.85 7.77 -2.03
CA TYR A 2 -3.93 7.84 -0.57
C TYR A 2 -2.79 8.61 0.12
N ILE A 3 -1.55 8.45 -0.36
CA ILE A 3 -0.38 9.16 0.18
C ILE A 3 -0.57 10.68 0.08
N ILE A 4 -0.87 11.18 -1.13
CA ILE A 4 -1.10 12.61 -1.39
C ILE A 4 -2.26 13.16 -0.55
N PHE A 5 -3.37 12.41 -0.46
CA PHE A 5 -4.52 12.80 0.35
C PHE A 5 -4.16 12.89 1.84
N PHE A 6 -3.42 11.91 2.36
CA PHE A 6 -2.97 11.90 3.75
C PHE A 6 -2.03 13.07 4.05
N THR A 7 -1.03 13.31 3.20
CA THR A 7 -0.11 14.45 3.33
C THR A 7 -0.88 15.77 3.32
N LEU A 8 -1.85 15.94 2.42
CA LEU A 8 -2.69 17.13 2.36
C LEU A 8 -3.51 17.32 3.66
N LEU A 9 -4.11 16.26 4.18
CA LEU A 9 -4.86 16.31 5.44
C LEU A 9 -3.98 16.71 6.63
N LEU A 10 -2.76 16.17 6.71
CA LEU A 10 -1.80 16.52 7.75
C LEU A 10 -1.40 18.00 7.66
N LEU A 11 -1.14 18.52 6.46
CA LEU A 11 -0.79 19.92 6.26
C LEU A 11 -1.93 20.87 6.64
N ILE A 12 -3.17 20.56 6.23
CA ILE A 12 -4.35 21.39 6.55
C ILE A 12 -4.60 21.42 8.06
N ASN A 13 -4.41 20.30 8.75
CA ASN A 13 -4.70 20.19 10.18
C ASN A 13 -3.48 20.41 11.08
N ARG A 14 -2.35 20.89 10.53
CA ARG A 14 -1.08 21.07 11.26
C ARG A 14 -1.26 21.76 12.61
N HIS A 15 -1.94 22.91 12.65
CA HIS A 15 -2.15 23.66 13.90
C HIS A 15 -3.04 22.93 14.92
N LYS A 16 -3.95 22.06 14.48
CA LYS A 16 -4.76 21.25 15.40
C LYS A 16 -3.92 20.10 15.96
N ILE A 17 -3.11 19.46 15.11
CA ILE A 17 -2.21 18.37 15.50
C ILE A 17 -1.16 18.89 16.48
N GLU A 18 -0.55 20.04 16.18
CA GLU A 18 0.47 20.65 17.05
C GLU A 18 -0.09 20.97 18.44
N ARG A 19 -1.26 21.60 18.52
CA ARG A 19 -1.91 21.87 19.82
C ARG A 19 -2.27 20.60 20.57
N GLY A 20 -2.77 19.57 19.87
CA GLY A 20 -3.07 18.28 20.49
C GLY A 20 -1.82 17.58 21.01
N LEU A 21 -0.71 17.69 20.28
CA LEU A 21 0.58 17.15 20.70
C LEU A 21 1.14 17.92 21.91
N ASP A 22 1.10 19.26 21.87
CA ASP A 22 1.55 20.11 22.98
C ASP A 22 0.77 19.78 24.27
N GLU A 23 -0.56 19.63 24.18
CA GLU A 23 -1.39 19.24 25.33
C GLU A 23 -1.05 17.83 25.81
N ALA A 24 -0.88 16.87 24.89
CA ALA A 24 -0.53 15.50 25.26
C ALA A 24 0.83 15.44 25.98
N VAL A 25 1.86 16.13 25.47
CA VAL A 25 3.18 16.21 26.10
C VAL A 25 3.08 16.93 27.45
N HIS A 26 2.28 17.98 27.55
CA HIS A 26 2.06 18.67 28.82
C HIS A 26 1.50 17.72 29.89
N GLN A 27 0.51 16.90 29.56
CA GLN A 27 -0.04 15.89 30.47
C GLN A 27 0.98 14.84 30.89
N ILE A 28 1.86 14.42 29.97
CA ILE A 28 2.95 13.50 30.28
C ILE A 28 3.89 14.14 31.31
N ILE A 29 4.32 15.39 31.08
CA ILE A 29 5.22 16.10 32.00
C ILE A 29 4.59 16.24 33.39
N LEU A 30 3.29 16.56 33.48
CA LEU A 30 2.61 16.70 34.77
C LEU A 30 2.59 15.40 35.59
N GLN A 31 2.44 14.25 34.92
CA GLN A 31 2.18 12.94 35.55
C GLN A 31 3.35 11.95 35.48
N PHE A 32 4.48 12.37 34.91
CA PHE A 32 5.66 11.54 34.72
C PHE A 32 6.18 10.94 36.03
N GLY A 33 6.67 9.71 35.96
CA GLY A 33 7.34 9.02 37.07
C GLY A 33 6.63 7.76 37.57
N ALA A 34 5.61 7.29 36.84
CA ALA A 34 4.84 6.09 37.17
C ALA A 34 5.18 4.89 36.26
N ASP A 35 6.29 4.97 35.51
CA ASP A 35 6.76 3.98 34.52
C ASP A 35 5.66 3.58 33.51
N ARG A 36 4.89 4.57 33.07
CA ARG A 36 3.84 4.38 32.07
C ARG A 36 4.43 4.28 30.68
N ARG A 37 3.61 3.86 29.71
CA ARG A 37 4.03 3.78 28.30
C ARG A 37 4.43 5.16 27.78
N GLU A 38 3.71 6.19 28.21
CA GLU A 38 3.95 7.58 27.84
C GLU A 38 5.28 8.10 28.41
N ASP A 39 5.60 7.74 29.66
CA ASP A 39 6.88 8.07 30.31
C ASP A 39 8.04 7.47 29.51
N ARG A 40 7.96 6.18 29.17
CA ARG A 40 8.99 5.50 28.36
C ARG A 40 9.12 6.07 26.94
N LEU A 41 8.03 6.58 26.37
CA LEU A 41 8.06 7.25 25.07
C LEU A 41 8.79 8.59 25.20
N MET A 42 8.46 9.37 26.22
CA MET A 42 9.14 10.64 26.52
C MET A 42 10.64 10.42 26.78
N ASP A 43 10.99 9.37 27.53
CA ASP A 43 12.39 9.00 27.77
C ASP A 43 13.16 8.68 26.49
N ARG A 44 12.54 7.91 25.58
CA ARG A 44 13.16 7.59 24.28
C ARG A 44 13.38 8.83 23.44
N ILE A 45 12.42 9.75 23.40
CA ILE A 45 12.53 10.98 22.62
C ILE A 45 13.66 11.83 23.18
N GLN A 46 13.67 12.08 24.50
CA GLN A 46 14.69 12.88 25.17
C GLN A 46 16.10 12.34 24.93
N HIS A 47 16.27 11.01 25.05
CA HIS A 47 17.57 10.39 24.83
C HIS A 47 17.99 10.34 23.35
N SER A 48 17.07 10.05 22.43
CA SER A 48 17.39 9.90 20.99
C SER A 48 17.68 11.25 20.35
N GLU A 49 16.91 12.27 20.70
CA GLU A 49 17.03 13.61 20.13
C GLU A 49 18.00 14.50 20.93
N LYS A 50 18.48 14.03 22.08
CA LYS A 50 19.36 14.78 23.00
C LYS A 50 18.76 16.11 23.44
N CYS A 51 17.55 16.02 23.97
CA CYS A 51 16.75 17.15 24.44
C CYS A 51 16.12 16.85 25.82
N CYS A 52 15.65 17.88 26.52
CA CYS A 52 14.99 17.71 27.81
C CYS A 52 13.74 18.59 27.92
N GLY A 53 12.62 17.99 28.34
CA GLY A 53 11.33 18.69 28.41
C GLY A 53 10.75 19.04 27.03
N SER A 54 9.67 19.82 27.01
CA SER A 54 9.03 20.23 25.76
C SER A 54 9.76 21.42 25.15
N MET A 55 9.87 22.50 25.92
CA MET A 55 10.56 23.75 25.59
C MET A 55 11.94 23.81 26.26
N GLY A 56 12.16 23.06 27.33
CA GLY A 56 13.45 22.93 28.01
C GLY A 56 13.32 22.26 29.40
N PRO A 57 14.43 22.11 30.14
CA PRO A 57 14.46 21.43 31.44
C PRO A 57 13.51 22.03 32.49
N ALA A 58 13.26 23.34 32.43
CA ALA A 58 12.37 24.02 33.37
C ALA A 58 10.91 23.54 33.31
N ASP A 59 10.48 22.85 32.24
CA ASP A 59 9.15 22.27 32.18
C ASP A 59 8.90 21.24 33.28
N TRP A 60 9.94 20.55 33.74
CA TRP A 60 9.86 19.55 34.79
C TRP A 60 9.49 20.14 36.15
N LEU A 61 9.67 21.45 36.37
CA LEU A 61 9.20 22.14 37.58
C LEU A 61 7.67 22.14 37.72
N LYS A 62 6.93 21.83 36.64
CA LYS A 62 5.47 21.71 36.65
C LYS A 62 5.00 20.32 37.09
N ASN A 63 5.88 19.33 37.14
CA ASN A 63 5.54 17.96 37.51
C ASN A 63 5.12 17.86 38.99
N SER A 64 4.10 17.06 39.30
CA SER A 64 3.58 16.94 40.66
C SER A 64 4.58 16.41 41.69
N TYR A 65 5.46 15.49 41.27
CA TYR A 65 6.53 14.96 42.13
C TYR A 65 7.57 16.04 42.44
N ILE A 66 8.01 16.80 41.43
CA ILE A 66 8.99 17.89 41.62
C ILE A 66 8.42 19.00 42.53
N ILE A 67 7.15 19.36 42.33
CA ILE A 67 6.46 20.33 43.21
C ILE A 67 6.42 19.81 44.65
N SER A 68 6.18 18.50 44.86
CA SER A 68 6.16 17.92 46.22
C SER A 68 7.51 17.97 46.95
N LEU A 69 8.61 18.09 46.20
CA LEU A 69 9.96 18.26 46.72
C LEU A 69 10.32 19.74 46.99
N ASN A 70 9.41 20.68 46.67
CA ASN A 70 9.58 22.12 46.83
C ASN A 70 10.85 22.67 46.13
N LEU A 71 11.17 22.12 44.95
CA LEU A 71 12.31 22.54 44.12
C LEU A 71 11.93 23.78 43.29
N THR A 72 12.81 24.78 43.29
CA THR A 72 12.66 25.99 42.46
C THR A 72 13.55 25.98 41.21
N ASN A 73 14.52 25.06 41.16
CA ASN A 73 15.45 24.89 40.05
C ASN A 73 15.32 23.47 39.47
N PRO A 74 15.60 23.28 38.16
CA PRO A 74 15.52 21.99 37.49
C PRO A 74 16.72 21.08 37.86
N ASP A 75 16.99 20.90 39.15
CA ASP A 75 18.11 20.12 39.67
C ASP A 75 17.82 18.61 39.65
N VAL A 76 16.54 18.24 39.65
CA VAL A 76 16.03 16.88 39.50
C VAL A 76 15.26 16.80 38.20
N LEU A 77 15.71 15.94 37.30
CA LEU A 77 15.20 15.75 35.95
C LEU A 77 15.02 14.26 35.67
N PRO A 78 14.23 13.86 34.66
CA PRO A 78 14.25 12.48 34.20
C PRO A 78 15.66 12.04 33.80
N CYS A 79 16.02 10.79 34.07
CA CYS A 79 17.34 10.27 33.73
C CYS A 79 17.64 10.29 32.22
N SER A 80 16.60 10.29 31.38
CA SER A 80 16.72 10.44 29.93
C SER A 80 17.19 11.82 29.45
N CYS A 81 17.17 12.84 30.32
CA CYS A 81 17.70 14.18 30.03
C CYS A 81 19.23 14.29 30.09
N PHE A 82 19.94 13.22 30.48
CA PHE A 82 21.39 13.24 30.67
C PHE A 82 22.09 12.35 29.63
N ASP A 83 23.27 12.78 29.17
CA ASP A 83 24.09 12.02 28.21
C ASP A 83 24.61 10.71 28.81
N SER A 84 24.91 10.74 30.11
CA SER A 84 25.18 9.55 30.90
C SER A 84 24.59 9.70 32.30
N HIS A 85 24.07 8.61 32.84
CA HIS A 85 23.63 8.54 34.23
C HIS A 85 24.13 7.24 34.87
N LEU A 86 24.41 7.29 36.17
CA LEU A 86 24.70 6.10 36.95
C LEU A 86 23.44 5.22 37.01
N GLN A 87 23.61 3.94 36.72
CA GLN A 87 22.51 2.99 36.61
C GLN A 87 21.87 2.76 37.99
N GLY A 88 20.73 3.40 38.22
CA GLY A 88 19.84 3.14 39.34
C GLY A 88 18.43 2.82 38.85
N ASN A 89 17.61 2.25 39.73
CA ASN A 89 16.22 1.86 39.40
C ASN A 89 15.23 3.03 39.43
N SER A 90 15.72 4.28 39.38
CA SER A 90 14.89 5.48 39.47
C SER A 90 14.70 6.10 38.09
N SER A 91 13.48 6.56 37.82
CA SER A 91 13.17 7.39 36.64
C SER A 91 13.75 8.81 36.75
N TRP A 92 14.14 9.24 37.95
CA TRP A 92 14.63 10.58 38.26
C TRP A 92 16.11 10.59 38.61
N CYS A 93 16.81 11.55 38.02
CA CYS A 93 18.24 11.80 38.16
C CYS A 93 18.51 13.23 38.62
N SER A 94 19.65 13.46 39.25
CA SER A 94 20.10 14.80 39.67
C SER A 94 21.58 15.02 39.33
N ASN A 95 21.94 16.26 39.05
CA ASN A 95 23.32 16.67 38.79
C ASN A 95 24.10 16.88 40.11
N LEU A 96 23.39 17.15 41.21
CA LEU A 96 23.98 17.35 42.52
C LEU A 96 24.32 15.99 43.16
N SER A 97 25.61 15.69 43.28
CA SER A 97 26.17 14.44 43.80
C SER A 97 25.86 14.15 45.29
N GLN A 98 24.96 14.91 45.93
CA GLN A 98 24.64 14.83 47.36
C GLN A 98 23.13 14.74 47.67
N LEU A 99 22.22 14.63 46.68
CA LEU A 99 20.80 14.45 47.02
C LEU A 99 20.46 13.00 47.42
N THR A 100 19.73 12.94 48.52
CA THR A 100 19.15 11.80 49.23
C THR A 100 18.56 10.77 48.26
N PRO A 101 18.74 9.45 48.52
CA PRO A 101 18.01 8.39 47.84
C PRO A 101 16.52 8.74 47.70
N PRO A 102 15.88 8.49 46.55
CA PRO A 102 16.25 7.47 45.56
C PRO A 102 16.71 8.03 44.18
N HIS A 103 17.35 9.19 44.09
CA HIS A 103 17.76 9.77 42.81
C HIS A 103 19.09 9.20 42.30
N SER A 104 19.18 8.94 40.99
CA SER A 104 20.46 8.56 40.36
C SER A 104 21.27 9.80 39.97
N TRP A 105 22.58 9.67 39.75
CA TRP A 105 23.43 10.79 39.35
C TRP A 105 23.49 10.90 37.82
N GLY A 106 23.34 12.12 37.29
CA GLY A 106 23.48 12.41 35.86
C GLY A 106 24.51 13.52 35.61
N ASN A 107 25.27 13.43 34.52
CA ASN A 107 26.21 14.47 34.08
C ASN A 107 25.79 15.02 32.71
N GLY A 108 25.90 16.33 32.52
CA GLY A 108 25.63 17.01 31.25
C GLY A 108 24.17 16.90 30.79
N SER A 109 23.26 17.55 31.51
CA SER A 109 21.85 17.64 31.09
C SER A 109 21.70 18.36 29.75
N TYR A 110 20.75 17.92 28.94
CA TYR A 110 20.38 18.62 27.72
C TYR A 110 19.61 19.90 28.03
N GLU A 111 20.10 21.03 27.54
CA GLU A 111 19.46 22.34 27.77
C GLU A 111 18.35 22.66 26.76
N GLN A 112 18.36 21.99 25.60
CA GLN A 112 17.41 22.23 24.52
C GLN A 112 16.09 21.47 24.73
N GLY A 113 14.98 22.12 24.42
CA GLY A 113 13.65 21.49 24.42
C GLY A 113 13.42 20.58 23.23
N CYS A 114 12.70 19.48 23.45
CA CYS A 114 12.42 18.50 22.40
C CYS A 114 11.56 19.03 21.25
N LYS A 115 10.68 20.01 21.51
CA LYS A 115 9.87 20.62 20.45
C LYS A 115 10.74 21.29 19.40
N GLN A 116 11.74 22.05 19.85
CA GLN A 116 12.68 22.73 18.97
C GLN A 116 13.59 21.72 18.27
N GLN A 117 14.17 20.79 19.03
CA GLN A 117 15.10 19.80 18.52
C GLN A 117 14.49 18.91 17.42
N VAL A 118 13.26 18.43 17.61
CA VAL A 118 12.53 17.65 16.60
C VAL A 118 12.17 18.50 15.38
N SER A 119 11.80 19.77 15.58
CA SER A 119 11.53 20.69 14.48
C SER A 119 12.77 20.92 13.63
N ASP A 120 13.92 21.14 14.26
CA ASP A 120 15.18 21.41 13.57
C ASP A 120 15.68 20.16 12.85
N TRP A 121 15.61 18.98 13.50
CA TRP A 121 15.91 17.70 12.86
C TRP A 121 15.07 17.49 11.60
N LEU A 122 13.77 17.81 11.66
CA LEU A 122 12.88 17.65 10.51
C LEU A 122 13.22 18.62 9.38
N GLN A 123 13.63 19.85 9.70
CA GLN A 123 14.06 20.82 8.68
C GLN A 123 15.36 20.40 7.99
N GLU A 124 16.34 19.95 8.76
CA GLU A 124 17.63 19.47 8.23
C GLU A 124 17.46 18.22 7.36
N ASN A 125 16.52 17.35 7.72
CA ASN A 125 16.25 16.10 7.01
C ASN A 125 15.05 16.19 6.04
N ALA A 126 14.54 17.39 5.77
CA ALA A 126 13.34 17.58 4.95
C ALA A 126 13.47 16.97 3.54
N LEU A 127 14.65 17.10 2.92
CA LEU A 127 14.92 16.52 1.60
C LEU A 127 14.83 14.99 1.62
N THR A 128 15.35 14.36 2.66
CA THR A 128 15.29 12.90 2.84
C THR A 128 13.84 12.44 2.97
N VAL A 129 13.05 13.13 3.79
CA VAL A 129 11.62 12.81 4.00
C VAL A 129 10.83 12.95 2.69
N ILE A 130 11.03 14.05 1.94
CA ILE A 130 10.38 14.27 0.65
C ILE A 130 10.80 13.18 -0.36
N GLY A 131 12.09 12.81 -0.38
CA GLY A 131 12.60 11.74 -1.25
C GLY A 131 11.95 10.38 -0.97
N MET A 132 11.73 10.05 0.31
CA MET A 132 11.02 8.83 0.71
C MET A 132 9.56 8.85 0.23
N ASP A 133 8.86 9.98 0.41
CA ASP A 133 7.47 10.13 -0.02
C ASP A 133 7.31 9.95 -1.55
N LEU A 134 8.18 10.62 -2.33
CA LEU A 134 8.20 10.47 -3.78
C LEU A 134 8.50 9.02 -4.21
N SER A 135 9.41 8.35 -3.52
CA SER A 135 9.74 6.94 -3.79
C SER A 135 8.53 6.03 -3.56
N LEU A 136 7.78 6.23 -2.48
CA LEU A 136 6.56 5.47 -2.20
C LEU A 136 5.47 5.71 -3.26
N VAL A 137 5.32 6.96 -3.72
CA VAL A 137 4.38 7.28 -4.81
C VAL A 137 4.76 6.54 -6.09
N LEU A 138 6.05 6.52 -6.46
CA LEU A 138 6.52 5.79 -7.65
C LEU A 138 6.27 4.28 -7.55
N ILE A 139 6.58 3.69 -6.39
CA ILE A 139 6.32 2.26 -6.14
C ILE A 139 4.83 1.95 -6.28
N GLN A 140 3.96 2.81 -5.73
CA GLN A 140 2.51 2.63 -5.84
C GLN A 140 2.03 2.68 -7.29
N MET A 141 2.60 3.56 -8.12
CA MET A 141 2.27 3.65 -9.55
C MET A 141 2.70 2.39 -10.31
N MET A 142 3.90 1.88 -10.01
CA MET A 142 4.40 0.63 -10.60
C MET A 142 3.52 -0.56 -10.22
N GLN A 143 3.12 -0.67 -8.95
CA GLN A 143 2.21 -1.72 -8.48
C GLN A 143 0.86 -1.66 -9.22
N MET A 144 0.26 -0.47 -9.34
CA MET A 144 -1.00 -0.29 -10.07
C MET A 144 -0.87 -0.71 -11.54
N ALA A 145 0.22 -0.32 -12.20
CA ALA A 145 0.48 -0.70 -13.58
C ALA A 145 0.59 -2.24 -13.72
N LEU A 146 1.38 -2.89 -12.86
CA LEU A 146 1.53 -4.34 -12.85
C LEU A 146 0.20 -5.05 -12.57
N THR A 147 -0.58 -4.59 -11.60
CA THR A 147 -1.91 -5.15 -11.30
C THR A 147 -2.84 -5.06 -12.50
N VAL A 148 -2.86 -3.93 -13.22
CA VAL A 148 -3.68 -3.78 -14.44
C VAL A 148 -3.20 -4.72 -15.54
N GLN A 149 -1.89 -4.83 -15.78
CA GLN A 149 -1.34 -5.75 -16.78
C GLN A 149 -1.69 -7.21 -16.46
N LEU A 150 -1.54 -7.61 -15.19
CA LEU A 150 -1.90 -8.95 -14.73
C LEU A 150 -3.40 -9.20 -14.87
N TYR A 151 -4.25 -8.26 -14.46
CA TYR A 151 -5.70 -8.38 -14.59
C TYR A 151 -6.13 -8.54 -16.06
N GLN A 152 -5.56 -7.75 -16.97
CA GLN A 152 -5.81 -7.90 -18.40
C GLN A 152 -5.32 -9.24 -18.93
N ALA A 153 -4.15 -9.72 -18.50
CA ALA A 153 -3.62 -11.02 -18.91
C ALA A 153 -4.53 -12.18 -18.46
N PHE A 154 -5.01 -12.16 -17.22
CA PHE A 154 -5.95 -13.17 -16.72
C PHE A 154 -7.33 -13.07 -17.39
N GLY A 155 -7.85 -11.86 -17.59
CA GLY A 155 -9.11 -11.64 -18.30
C GLY A 155 -9.07 -12.15 -19.75
N ARG A 156 -7.97 -11.88 -20.47
CA ARG A 156 -7.76 -12.43 -21.83
C ARG A 156 -7.68 -13.95 -21.84
N ARG A 157 -7.03 -14.57 -20.85
CA ARG A 157 -6.96 -16.04 -20.72
C ARG A 157 -8.33 -16.67 -20.39
N ALA A 158 -9.16 -16.01 -19.59
CA ALA A 158 -10.53 -16.47 -19.32
C ALA A 158 -11.41 -16.37 -20.58
N GLY A 159 -11.26 -15.31 -21.38
CA GLY A 159 -11.93 -15.18 -22.68
C GLY A 159 -11.54 -16.28 -23.67
N LEU A 160 -10.23 -16.56 -23.81
CA LEU A 160 -9.74 -17.65 -24.67
C LEU A 160 -10.21 -19.05 -24.19
N LYS A 161 -10.22 -19.30 -22.88
CA LYS A 161 -10.80 -20.51 -22.29
C LYS A 161 -12.32 -20.58 -22.39
N GLY A 162 -13.02 -19.48 -22.68
CA GLY A 162 -14.47 -19.50 -22.97
C GLY A 162 -14.76 -19.81 -24.44
N VAL A 163 -13.86 -19.41 -25.35
CA VAL A 163 -13.98 -19.67 -26.79
C VAL A 163 -13.64 -21.13 -27.12
N SER A 164 -12.60 -21.71 -26.51
CA SER A 164 -12.19 -23.10 -26.82
C SER A 164 -13.25 -24.19 -26.50
N PRO A 165 -14.00 -24.14 -25.38
CA PRO A 165 -15.05 -25.12 -25.07
C PRO A 165 -16.30 -24.92 -25.94
N LEU A 166 -16.59 -23.67 -26.32
CA LEU A 166 -17.71 -23.37 -27.22
C LEU A 166 -17.44 -23.89 -28.64
N GLU A 167 -16.23 -23.73 -29.16
CA GLU A 167 -15.83 -24.29 -30.47
C GLU A 167 -15.85 -25.83 -30.46
N GLU A 168 -15.41 -26.47 -29.37
CA GLU A 168 -15.43 -27.93 -29.26
C GLU A 168 -16.87 -28.49 -29.23
N GLU A 169 -17.78 -27.82 -28.51
CA GLU A 169 -19.20 -28.20 -28.46
C GLU A 169 -19.94 -27.93 -29.79
N GLU A 170 -19.61 -26.84 -30.50
CA GLU A 170 -20.11 -26.59 -31.85
C GLU A 170 -19.66 -27.67 -32.84
N GLU A 171 -18.38 -28.09 -32.77
CA GLU A 171 -17.87 -29.13 -33.66
C GLU A 171 -18.52 -30.50 -33.35
N LYS A 172 -18.70 -30.86 -32.08
CA LYS A 172 -19.47 -32.06 -31.68
C LYS A 172 -20.90 -32.00 -32.21
N ARG A 173 -21.59 -30.85 -32.10
CA ARG A 173 -22.94 -30.65 -32.66
C ARG A 173 -22.94 -30.80 -34.18
N ARG A 174 -21.98 -30.22 -34.90
CA ARG A 174 -21.83 -30.36 -36.36
C ARG A 174 -21.59 -31.82 -36.77
N ARG A 175 -20.73 -32.56 -36.07
CA ARG A 175 -20.47 -34.00 -36.30
C ARG A 175 -21.73 -34.84 -36.07
N ARG A 176 -22.50 -34.59 -35.00
CA ARG A 176 -23.78 -35.26 -34.73
C ARG A 176 -24.81 -35.00 -35.83
N ARG A 177 -24.93 -33.75 -36.32
CA ARG A 177 -25.81 -33.41 -37.46
C ARG A 177 -25.41 -34.15 -38.74
N ARG A 178 -24.11 -34.22 -39.06
CA ARG A 178 -23.60 -34.99 -40.21
C ARG A 178 -23.93 -36.48 -40.10
N ARG A 179 -23.75 -37.09 -38.92
CA ARG A 179 -24.12 -38.49 -38.66
C ARG A 179 -25.62 -38.74 -38.81
N ARG A 180 -26.48 -37.85 -38.30
CA ARG A 180 -27.93 -37.93 -38.47
C ARG A 180 -28.36 -37.83 -39.94
N ARG A 181 -27.77 -36.92 -40.72
CA ARG A 181 -28.01 -36.82 -42.18
C ARG A 181 -27.60 -38.10 -42.92
N ARG A 182 -26.45 -38.69 -42.59
CA ARG A 182 -26.01 -39.99 -43.15
C ARG A 182 -26.96 -41.13 -42.80
N ARG A 183 -27.45 -41.20 -41.55
CA ARG A 183 -28.44 -42.21 -41.12
C ARG A 183 -29.79 -42.03 -41.81
N ARG A 184 -30.28 -40.79 -42.00
CA ARG A 184 -31.50 -40.53 -42.76
C ARG A 184 -31.37 -40.97 -44.22
N ARG A 185 -30.24 -40.68 -44.88
CA ARG A 185 -29.96 -41.17 -46.25
C ARG A 185 -29.94 -42.70 -46.35
N ARG A 186 -29.49 -43.43 -45.31
CA ARG A 186 -29.51 -44.90 -45.26
C ARG A 186 -30.86 -45.52 -44.91
N ARG A 187 -31.77 -44.76 -44.29
CA ARG A 187 -33.10 -45.22 -43.86
C ARG A 187 -34.23 -44.81 -44.80
N SER A 188 -33.98 -43.97 -45.81
CA SER A 188 -34.92 -43.83 -46.92
C SER A 188 -35.01 -45.17 -47.64
N PRO A 189 -36.20 -45.82 -47.67
CA PRO A 189 -36.44 -46.88 -48.61
C PRO A 189 -36.29 -46.26 -50.00
N ALA A 190 -35.53 -46.91 -50.88
CA ALA A 190 -35.70 -46.68 -52.30
C ALA A 190 -37.13 -47.12 -52.64
N SER A 191 -38.08 -46.20 -52.61
CA SER A 191 -39.32 -46.36 -53.35
C SER A 191 -38.94 -46.36 -54.83
N ARG A 192 -38.66 -47.56 -55.33
CA ARG A 192 -38.72 -47.85 -56.76
C ARG A 192 -40.16 -47.61 -57.19
N THR A 193 -40.41 -46.47 -57.81
CA THR A 193 -41.39 -46.38 -58.88
C THR A 193 -40.58 -46.23 -60.17
N MET A 194 -40.57 -47.31 -60.95
CA MET A 194 -40.23 -47.24 -62.37
C MET A 194 -41.30 -46.38 -63.06
N PRO A 195 -40.93 -45.69 -64.15
CA PRO A 195 -41.52 -46.13 -65.39
C PRO A 195 -40.45 -46.54 -66.40
N SER A 196 -40.77 -47.68 -67.01
CA SER A 196 -40.25 -48.20 -68.27
C SER A 196 -40.36 -47.16 -69.39
N ARG A 197 -39.30 -46.97 -70.19
CA ARG A 197 -39.24 -47.46 -71.58
C ARG A 197 -38.08 -46.85 -72.37
N PHE A 198 -37.35 -47.76 -73.03
CA PHE A 198 -36.65 -47.67 -74.31
C PHE A 198 -35.39 -46.78 -74.40
N LEU A 199 -34.17 -47.33 -74.50
CA LEU A 199 -33.52 -48.09 -75.61
C LEU A 199 -32.79 -47.18 -76.62
N ILE A 200 -31.53 -47.58 -76.89
CA ILE A 200 -30.71 -47.38 -78.10
C ILE A 200 -29.51 -46.41 -77.97
N THR A 201 -28.39 -47.04 -77.58
CA THR A 201 -27.05 -47.10 -78.21
C THR A 201 -26.35 -45.85 -78.76
N SER A 202 -25.05 -45.73 -78.38
CA SER A 202 -23.84 -45.41 -79.18
C SER A 202 -23.93 -44.28 -80.20
N THR A 203 -23.01 -43.32 -80.31
CA THR A 203 -21.55 -43.44 -80.32
C THR A 203 -20.96 -42.02 -80.37
N TRP A 204 -19.66 -41.93 -80.10
CA TRP A 204 -18.79 -40.76 -80.24
C TRP A 204 -18.89 -40.00 -81.57
N VAL A 205 -18.54 -38.70 -81.57
CA VAL A 205 -17.45 -38.05 -82.34
C VAL A 205 -17.70 -36.54 -82.51
N ILE A 206 -16.74 -35.73 -82.03
CA ILE A 206 -16.04 -34.56 -82.63
C ILE A 206 -16.85 -33.72 -83.66
N THR A 207 -16.96 -32.37 -83.63
CA THR A 207 -15.91 -31.36 -83.92
C THR A 207 -16.56 -29.96 -83.94
N MET A 208 -15.71 -28.92 -83.78
CA MET A 208 -15.82 -27.46 -84.12
C MET A 208 -17.06 -26.97 -84.91
N THR A 209 -17.55 -25.73 -84.79
CA THR A 209 -16.88 -24.48 -85.20
C THR A 209 -17.77 -23.27 -84.85
N THR A 210 -17.14 -22.15 -84.45
CA THR A 210 -17.45 -20.70 -84.66
C THR A 210 -18.89 -20.27 -85.07
N ARG A 211 -19.45 -19.14 -84.64
CA ARG A 211 -19.02 -17.77 -85.02
C ARG A 211 -20.01 -16.70 -84.48
N THR A 212 -19.46 -15.53 -84.11
CA THR A 212 -19.95 -14.14 -84.33
C THR A 212 -21.24 -13.65 -83.65
N THR A 213 -21.14 -12.78 -82.61
CA THR A 213 -21.11 -11.28 -82.60
C THR A 213 -22.53 -10.70 -82.35
N ILE A 214 -22.76 -9.67 -81.53
CA ILE A 214 -22.66 -8.24 -81.91
C ILE A 214 -23.09 -7.32 -80.73
N ILE A 215 -22.24 -6.30 -80.43
CA ILE A 215 -22.50 -4.87 -80.06
C ILE A 215 -23.14 -4.57 -78.68
N ASN A 216 -22.47 -3.96 -77.67
CA ASN A 216 -21.97 -2.58 -77.43
C ASN A 216 -23.07 -1.48 -77.43
N PRO A 217 -22.93 -0.28 -76.83
CA PRO A 217 -21.73 0.57 -76.66
C PRO A 217 -21.16 0.72 -75.24
#